data_AF-A0A956IPW9-F1
#
_entry.id   AF-A0A956IPW9-F1
#
_cell.length_a   1.000
_cell.length_b   1.000
_cell.length_c   1.000
_cell.angle_alpha   90.00
_cell.angle_beta   90.00
_cell.angle_gamma   90.00
#
_symmetry.space_group_name_H-M   'P 1'
#
loop_
_entity.id
_entity.type
_entity.pdbx_description
1 polymer ?
#
loop_
_entity_poly.entity_id
_entity_poly.type
_entity_poly.pdbx_seq_one_letter_code
_entity_poly.pdbx_strand_id
1 'polypeptide(L)'
;MPSVESTAPSGSLKHRLLTLSELELRARWLQAELPGWGPQLASRILNELAGECEAAHSRAREAMVAVALCLVRMADEPWLRELSRETSSARLLSLERLLRRGEIAPEEQAELDQLRVPDYGAGRELSLGERRALARRPERRHFDRLLGDPHPMVVQILLRNPRLTLDDVVRMTSRRPANRRVLREIVTSSRWVARSRVRLSVLLNPGAPDPLVMPFLPLCGRQELQELIDSSRLPLVRRATAHELLERRPPMAEPDALDVH
;
A
#
# COMPACT_ATOMS: atom_id res chain seq x y z
N MET A 1 -16.92 -33.99 4.02
CA MET A 1 -15.62 -33.46 4.48
C MET A 1 -15.89 -32.55 5.66
N PRO A 2 -15.16 -32.65 6.78
CA PRO A 2 -15.57 -32.03 8.02
C PRO A 2 -15.48 -30.51 7.87
N SER A 3 -16.58 -29.84 8.16
CA SER A 3 -16.66 -28.40 8.33
C SER A 3 -15.71 -28.01 9.44
N VAL A 4 -14.53 -27.49 9.10
CA VAL A 4 -13.67 -26.82 10.07
C VAL A 4 -14.45 -25.59 10.50
N GLU A 5 -15.05 -25.65 11.69
CA GLU A 5 -15.60 -24.48 12.37
C GLU A 5 -14.47 -23.46 12.51
N SER A 6 -14.47 -22.52 11.58
CA SER A 6 -13.52 -21.45 11.53
C SER A 6 -13.78 -20.53 12.71
N THR A 7 -12.96 -20.67 13.75
CA THR A 7 -13.10 -19.90 14.97
C THR A 7 -12.59 -18.49 14.74
N ALA A 8 -13.51 -17.52 14.87
CA ALA A 8 -13.17 -16.11 14.88
C ALA A 8 -12.10 -15.82 15.93
N PRO A 9 -11.29 -14.76 15.75
CA PRO A 9 -10.46 -14.28 16.84
C PRO A 9 -11.33 -14.03 18.08
N SER A 10 -11.04 -14.72 19.19
CA SER A 10 -11.49 -14.33 20.54
C SER A 10 -11.08 -12.86 20.80
N GLY A 11 -12.02 -11.93 20.64
CA GLY A 11 -11.80 -10.49 20.77
C GLY A 11 -11.59 -9.73 19.44
N SER A 12 -11.76 -8.41 19.48
CA SER A 12 -11.68 -7.54 18.29
C SER A 12 -10.32 -7.63 17.58
N LEU A 13 -10.33 -7.77 16.25
CA LEU A 13 -9.13 -7.74 15.39
C LEU A 13 -8.23 -6.54 15.69
N LYS A 14 -8.85 -5.36 15.84
CA LYS A 14 -8.20 -4.10 16.20
C LYS A 14 -7.37 -4.24 17.47
N HIS A 15 -7.92 -4.88 18.51
CA HIS A 15 -7.19 -5.08 19.76
C HIS A 15 -5.96 -5.98 19.55
N ARG A 16 -6.14 -7.13 18.88
CA ARG A 16 -5.04 -8.07 18.60
C ARG A 16 -3.92 -7.48 17.76
N LEU A 17 -4.25 -6.69 16.73
CA LEU A 17 -3.22 -6.03 15.93
C LEU A 17 -2.43 -5.02 16.77
N LEU A 18 -3.08 -4.32 17.69
CA LEU A 18 -2.44 -3.29 18.51
C LEU A 18 -1.65 -3.86 19.70
N THR A 19 -1.80 -5.14 20.06
CA THR A 19 -0.93 -5.78 21.08
C THR A 19 0.45 -6.13 20.53
N LEU A 20 0.58 -6.33 19.21
CA LEU A 20 1.87 -6.56 18.56
C LEU A 20 2.58 -5.22 18.35
N SER A 21 3.83 -5.09 18.77
CA SER A 21 4.56 -3.81 18.72
C SER A 21 4.95 -3.39 17.30
N GLU A 22 5.35 -4.34 16.46
CA GLU A 22 5.91 -4.07 15.13
C GLU A 22 4.89 -4.28 14.01
N LEU A 23 4.82 -3.35 13.06
CA LEU A 23 3.96 -3.45 11.87
C LEU A 23 4.22 -4.74 11.08
N GLU A 24 5.49 -5.17 11.01
CA GLU A 24 5.86 -6.42 10.33
C GLU A 24 5.21 -7.64 10.99
N LEU A 25 5.22 -7.70 12.33
CA LEU A 25 4.60 -8.79 13.08
C LEU A 25 3.09 -8.79 12.90
N ARG A 26 2.45 -7.60 12.97
CA ARG A 26 1.01 -7.42 12.72
C ARG A 26 0.59 -7.98 11.37
N ALA A 27 1.27 -7.57 10.30
CA ALA A 27 0.94 -7.99 8.95
C ALA A 27 1.22 -9.47 8.70
N ARG A 28 2.34 -10.02 9.21
CA ARG A 28 2.66 -11.45 9.07
C ARG A 28 1.68 -12.34 9.83
N TRP A 29 1.31 -11.96 11.05
CA TRP A 29 0.30 -12.66 11.82
C TRP A 29 -1.03 -12.67 11.06
N LEU A 30 -1.49 -11.51 10.58
CA LEU A 30 -2.73 -11.41 9.84
C LEU A 30 -2.71 -12.27 8.55
N GLN A 31 -1.59 -12.28 7.83
CA GLN A 31 -1.42 -13.07 6.62
C GLN A 31 -1.53 -14.59 6.89
N ALA A 32 -1.06 -15.06 8.05
CA ALA A 32 -1.16 -16.46 8.44
C ALA A 32 -2.58 -16.85 8.88
N GLU A 33 -3.30 -15.94 9.55
CA GLU A 33 -4.60 -16.22 10.15
C GLU A 33 -5.78 -16.06 9.18
N LEU A 34 -5.75 -15.04 8.31
CA LEU A 34 -6.87 -14.68 7.43
C LEU A 34 -7.42 -15.87 6.63
N PRO A 35 -6.58 -16.73 5.99
CA PRO A 35 -7.08 -17.90 5.28
C PRO A 35 -7.86 -18.86 6.17
N GLY A 36 -7.44 -19.03 7.42
CA GLY A 36 -8.08 -19.90 8.41
C GLY A 36 -9.46 -19.42 8.86
N TRP A 37 -9.74 -18.11 8.78
CA TRP A 37 -11.05 -17.51 9.10
C TRP A 37 -12.12 -17.78 8.02
N GLY A 38 -11.68 -18.16 6.82
CA GLY A 38 -12.56 -18.23 5.67
C GLY A 38 -12.99 -16.85 5.15
N PRO A 39 -13.40 -16.76 3.86
CA PRO A 39 -13.73 -15.49 3.21
C PRO A 39 -14.91 -14.74 3.85
N GLN A 40 -15.93 -15.46 4.30
CA GLN A 40 -17.17 -14.91 4.88
C GLN A 40 -16.90 -14.14 6.17
N LEU A 41 -16.16 -14.75 7.09
CA LEU A 41 -15.84 -14.13 8.37
C LEU A 41 -14.76 -13.06 8.20
N ALA A 42 -13.71 -13.33 7.42
CA ALA A 42 -12.65 -12.37 7.15
C ALA A 42 -13.20 -11.08 6.53
N SER A 43 -14.10 -11.18 5.55
CA SER A 43 -14.66 -10.00 4.89
C SER A 43 -15.45 -9.11 5.85
N ARG A 44 -16.28 -9.71 6.72
CA ARG A 44 -17.05 -8.95 7.74
C ARG A 44 -16.15 -8.23 8.73
N ILE A 45 -15.16 -8.93 9.30
CA ILE A 45 -14.23 -8.36 10.29
C ILE A 45 -13.39 -7.23 9.67
N LEU A 46 -12.88 -7.45 8.45
CA LEU A 46 -12.09 -6.44 7.75
C LEU A 46 -12.95 -5.23 7.33
N ASN A 47 -14.20 -5.45 6.95
CA ASN A 47 -15.14 -4.37 6.63
C ASN A 47 -15.46 -3.50 7.86
N GLU A 48 -15.68 -4.09 9.03
CA GLU A 48 -15.90 -3.35 10.27
C GLU A 48 -14.71 -2.45 10.60
N LEU A 49 -13.49 -3.02 10.57
CA LEU A 49 -12.26 -2.24 10.82
C LEU A 49 -12.04 -1.15 9.76
N ALA A 50 -12.35 -1.42 8.49
CA ALA A 50 -12.29 -0.42 7.42
C ALA A 50 -13.29 0.72 7.66
N GLY A 51 -14.53 0.40 8.07
CA GLY A 51 -15.55 1.41 8.40
C GLY A 51 -15.14 2.30 9.57
N GLU A 52 -14.57 1.73 10.64
CA GLU A 52 -14.01 2.52 11.75
C GLU A 52 -12.83 3.41 11.30
N CYS A 53 -12.00 2.94 10.37
CA CYS A 53 -10.92 3.71 9.78
C CYS A 53 -11.45 4.88 8.93
N GLU A 54 -12.51 4.66 8.15
CA GLU A 54 -13.23 5.68 7.38
C GLU A 54 -13.81 6.76 8.31
N ALA A 55 -14.35 6.37 9.46
CA ALA A 55 -14.83 7.27 10.54
C ALA A 55 -13.69 8.00 11.30
N ALA A 56 -12.43 7.86 10.85
CA ALA A 56 -11.25 8.51 11.40
C ALA A 56 -10.88 8.13 12.85
N HIS A 57 -11.33 6.97 13.35
CA HIS A 57 -10.90 6.47 14.65
C HIS A 57 -9.39 6.16 14.66
N SER A 58 -8.62 6.80 15.54
CA SER A 58 -7.15 6.73 15.56
C SER A 58 -6.60 5.30 15.67
N ARG A 59 -7.15 4.50 16.60
CA ARG A 59 -6.76 3.09 16.79
C ARG A 59 -7.10 2.21 15.58
N ALA A 60 -8.23 2.47 14.92
CA ALA A 60 -8.61 1.75 13.72
C ALA A 60 -7.67 2.08 12.56
N ARG A 61 -7.32 3.37 12.39
CA ARG A 61 -6.34 3.82 11.39
C ARG A 61 -4.98 3.16 11.60
N GLU A 62 -4.52 3.05 12.84
CA GLU A 62 -3.25 2.38 13.15
C GLU A 62 -3.27 0.88 12.80
N ALA A 63 -4.35 0.17 13.17
CA ALA A 63 -4.52 -1.24 12.83
C ALA A 63 -4.69 -1.47 11.32
N MET A 64 -5.37 -0.56 10.62
CA MET A 64 -5.63 -0.62 9.18
C MET A 64 -4.34 -0.60 8.35
N VAL A 65 -3.23 -0.01 8.85
CA VAL A 65 -1.93 -0.07 8.15
C VAL A 65 -1.45 -1.51 7.98
N ALA A 66 -1.66 -2.36 8.98
CA ALA A 66 -1.27 -3.78 8.92
C ALA A 66 -2.14 -4.56 7.94
N VAL A 67 -3.46 -4.29 7.94
CA VAL A 67 -4.39 -4.87 6.97
C VAL A 67 -4.03 -4.45 5.55
N ALA A 68 -3.78 -3.17 5.31
CA ALA A 68 -3.40 -2.68 3.99
C ALA A 68 -2.13 -3.36 3.48
N LEU A 69 -1.09 -3.45 4.31
CA LEU A 69 0.14 -4.17 4.00
C LEU A 69 -0.11 -5.67 3.73
N CYS A 70 -0.98 -6.32 4.52
CA CYS A 70 -1.35 -7.72 4.34
C CYS A 70 -2.05 -7.94 2.99
N LEU A 71 -3.05 -7.12 2.65
CA LEU A 71 -3.78 -7.22 1.38
C LEU A 71 -2.84 -7.02 0.17
N VAL A 72 -1.91 -6.07 0.26
CA VAL A 72 -0.89 -5.84 -0.78
C VAL A 72 0.04 -7.04 -0.93
N ARG A 73 0.47 -7.67 0.17
CA ARG A 73 1.30 -8.90 0.13
C ARG A 73 0.57 -10.11 -0.44
N MET A 74 -0.76 -10.14 -0.29
CA MET A 74 -1.63 -11.21 -0.77
C MET A 74 -2.27 -10.88 -2.12
N ALA A 75 -1.86 -9.82 -2.82
CA ALA A 75 -2.53 -9.30 -4.01
C ALA A 75 -2.75 -10.35 -5.12
N ASP A 76 -1.81 -11.30 -5.24
CA ASP A 76 -1.82 -12.36 -6.25
C ASP A 76 -2.39 -13.70 -5.72
N GLU A 77 -2.74 -13.78 -4.43
CA GLU A 77 -3.21 -15.02 -3.81
C GLU A 77 -4.63 -15.38 -4.28
N PRO A 78 -4.91 -16.65 -4.61
CA PRO A 78 -6.26 -17.10 -4.98
C PRO A 78 -7.31 -16.80 -3.89
N TRP A 79 -6.92 -16.89 -2.62
CA TRP A 79 -7.80 -16.58 -1.50
C TRP A 79 -8.29 -15.13 -1.50
N LEU A 80 -7.47 -14.16 -1.94
CA LEU A 80 -7.91 -12.76 -2.00
C LEU A 80 -8.98 -12.54 -3.08
N ARG A 81 -8.95 -13.33 -4.16
CA ARG A 81 -10.03 -13.32 -5.18
C ARG A 81 -11.34 -13.85 -4.61
N GLU A 82 -11.27 -14.86 -3.75
CA GLU A 82 -12.43 -15.37 -3.01
C GLU A 82 -13.00 -14.32 -2.06
N LEU A 83 -12.13 -13.68 -1.25
CA LEU A 83 -12.51 -12.59 -0.34
C LEU A 83 -13.20 -11.44 -1.10
N SER A 84 -12.69 -11.08 -2.28
CA SER A 84 -13.28 -10.01 -3.11
C SER A 84 -14.68 -10.35 -3.61
N ARG A 85 -14.90 -11.61 -4.01
CA ARG A 85 -16.22 -12.11 -4.45
C ARG A 85 -17.22 -12.10 -3.31
N GLU A 86 -16.82 -12.59 -2.14
CA GLU A 86 -17.65 -12.56 -0.93
C GLU A 86 -18.00 -11.12 -0.52
N THR A 87 -17.02 -10.21 -0.50
CA THR A 87 -17.21 -8.79 -0.18
C THR A 87 -18.26 -8.14 -1.06
N SER A 88 -18.22 -8.42 -2.36
CA SER A 88 -19.17 -7.89 -3.35
C SER A 88 -20.57 -8.48 -3.15
N SER A 89 -20.66 -9.81 -2.95
CA SER A 89 -21.92 -10.52 -2.69
C SER A 89 -22.63 -10.00 -1.43
N ALA A 90 -21.87 -9.79 -0.36
CA ALA A 90 -22.37 -9.30 0.92
C ALA A 90 -22.52 -7.76 0.99
N ARG A 91 -22.19 -7.02 -0.09
CA ARG A 91 -22.24 -5.54 -0.17
C ARG A 91 -21.49 -4.84 0.96
N LEU A 92 -20.31 -5.35 1.28
CA LEU A 92 -19.43 -4.83 2.33
C LEU A 92 -18.62 -3.64 1.80
N LEU A 93 -19.29 -2.48 1.69
CA LEU A 93 -18.80 -1.31 0.95
C LEU A 93 -17.45 -0.78 1.43
N SER A 94 -17.17 -0.77 2.74
CA SER A 94 -15.90 -0.25 3.25
C SER A 94 -14.74 -1.13 2.82
N LEU A 95 -14.88 -2.46 2.91
CA LEU A 95 -13.86 -3.38 2.39
C LEU A 95 -13.79 -3.37 0.85
N GLU A 96 -14.92 -3.24 0.17
CA GLU A 96 -14.99 -3.20 -1.29
C GLU A 96 -14.07 -2.12 -1.87
N ARG A 97 -14.04 -0.92 -1.26
CA ARG A 97 -13.15 0.18 -1.65
C ARG A 97 -11.66 -0.19 -1.65
N LEU A 98 -11.23 -1.04 -0.71
CA LEU A 98 -9.82 -1.47 -0.62
C LEU A 98 -9.47 -2.51 -1.69
N LEU A 99 -10.46 -3.29 -2.13
CA LEU A 99 -10.28 -4.42 -3.05
C LEU A 99 -10.60 -4.06 -4.51
N ARG A 100 -11.08 -2.83 -4.76
CA ARG A 100 -11.31 -2.29 -6.11
C ARG A 100 -10.04 -2.42 -6.96
N ARG A 101 -10.24 -2.86 -8.19
CA ARG A 101 -9.19 -2.99 -9.20
C ARG A 101 -9.54 -2.05 -10.33
N GLY A 102 -8.60 -1.22 -10.76
CA GLY A 102 -8.69 -0.56 -12.05
C GLY A 102 -8.12 -1.44 -13.15
N GLU A 103 -8.46 -1.07 -14.37
CA GLU A 103 -7.96 -1.68 -15.58
C GLU A 103 -6.65 -0.99 -15.97
N ILE A 104 -5.54 -1.74 -15.99
CA ILE A 104 -4.33 -1.34 -16.72
C ILE A 104 -4.24 -2.29 -17.90
N ALA A 105 -4.12 -1.74 -19.11
CA ALA A 105 -3.97 -2.54 -20.32
C ALA A 105 -2.71 -3.43 -20.22
N PRO A 106 -2.77 -4.72 -20.59
CA PRO A 106 -1.61 -5.61 -20.55
C PRO A 106 -0.40 -5.11 -21.37
N GLU A 107 -0.63 -4.38 -22.47
CA GLU A 107 0.43 -3.79 -23.29
C GLU A 107 1.15 -2.65 -22.57
N GLU A 108 0.41 -1.71 -22.00
CA GLU A 108 0.94 -0.64 -21.14
C GLU A 108 1.71 -1.24 -19.96
N GLN A 109 1.21 -2.35 -19.41
CA GLN A 109 1.87 -3.09 -18.34
C GLN A 109 3.21 -3.72 -18.77
N ALA A 110 3.34 -4.18 -20.01
CA ALA A 110 4.56 -4.80 -20.54
C ALA A 110 5.65 -3.76 -20.84
N GLU A 111 5.28 -2.56 -21.30
CA GLU A 111 6.21 -1.46 -21.57
C GLU A 111 6.81 -0.89 -20.28
N LEU A 112 5.99 -0.75 -19.23
CA LEU A 112 6.44 -0.29 -17.91
C LEU A 112 7.45 -1.23 -17.24
N ASP A 113 7.37 -2.54 -17.53
CA ASP A 113 8.29 -3.55 -16.98
C ASP A 113 9.64 -3.60 -17.75
N GLN A 114 9.76 -2.93 -18.91
CA GLN A 114 10.97 -2.90 -19.77
C GLN A 114 11.88 -1.69 -19.53
N LEU A 115 11.93 -1.18 -18.30
CA LEU A 115 12.71 0.02 -17.99
C LEU A 115 14.22 -0.20 -18.15
N ARG A 116 14.87 0.78 -18.79
CA ARG A 116 16.32 0.76 -19.05
C ARG A 116 17.13 0.81 -17.76
N VAL A 117 18.19 0.00 -17.71
CA VAL A 117 19.17 0.04 -16.63
C VAL A 117 19.91 1.39 -16.67
N PRO A 118 20.04 2.11 -15.55
CA PRO A 118 20.80 3.36 -15.50
C PRO A 118 22.26 3.16 -15.92
N ASP A 119 22.85 4.14 -16.59
CA ASP A 119 24.29 4.14 -16.82
C ASP A 119 25.03 4.41 -15.49
N TYR A 120 25.75 3.40 -15.02
CA TYR A 120 26.55 3.45 -13.80
C TYR A 120 27.93 4.09 -14.00
N GLY A 121 28.25 4.58 -15.20
CA GLY A 121 29.51 5.26 -15.53
C GLY A 121 30.70 4.31 -15.68
N ALA A 122 30.44 3.03 -15.93
CA ALA A 122 31.46 1.99 -16.10
C ALA A 122 31.89 1.78 -17.57
N GLY A 123 31.34 2.56 -18.50
CA GLY A 123 31.57 2.39 -19.95
C GLY A 123 30.89 1.17 -20.57
N ARG A 124 30.14 0.40 -19.76
CA ARG A 124 29.29 -0.74 -20.17
C ARG A 124 28.13 -0.90 -19.20
N GLU A 125 27.13 -1.67 -19.61
CA GLU A 125 26.07 -2.10 -18.69
C GLU A 125 26.65 -3.01 -17.59
N LEU A 126 26.24 -2.75 -16.35
CA LEU A 126 26.61 -3.58 -15.21
C LEU A 126 25.67 -4.78 -15.10
N SER A 127 26.26 -5.95 -14.87
CA SER A 127 25.50 -7.18 -14.57
C SER A 127 24.66 -6.98 -13.31
N LEU A 128 23.61 -7.80 -13.17
CA LEU A 128 22.77 -7.78 -11.98
C LEU A 128 23.58 -8.02 -10.69
N GLY A 129 24.58 -8.90 -10.73
CA GLY A 129 25.47 -9.17 -9.60
C GLY A 129 26.25 -7.93 -9.17
N GLU A 130 26.81 -7.19 -10.13
CA GLU A 130 27.54 -5.94 -9.89
C GLU A 130 26.63 -4.86 -9.33
N ARG A 131 25.42 -4.68 -9.89
CA ARG A 131 24.43 -3.71 -9.40
C ARG A 131 23.98 -4.03 -7.97
N ARG A 132 23.77 -5.31 -7.65
CA ARG A 132 23.48 -5.76 -6.28
C ARG A 132 24.65 -5.49 -5.33
N ALA A 133 25.88 -5.71 -5.76
CA ALA A 133 27.07 -5.42 -4.96
C ALA A 133 27.19 -3.92 -4.66
N LEU A 134 26.99 -3.07 -5.67
CA LEU A 134 26.97 -1.60 -5.50
C LEU A 134 25.88 -1.14 -4.53
N ALA A 135 24.69 -1.72 -4.59
CA ALA A 135 23.57 -1.38 -3.70
C ALA A 135 23.83 -1.67 -2.21
N ARG A 136 24.73 -2.62 -1.89
CA ARG A 136 25.07 -2.95 -0.49
C ARG A 136 25.89 -1.86 0.18
N ARG A 137 26.79 -1.21 -0.55
CA ARG A 137 27.68 -0.15 -0.04
C ARG A 137 27.78 0.99 -1.06
N PRO A 138 26.68 1.72 -1.28
CA PRO A 138 26.66 2.74 -2.30
C PRO A 138 27.48 3.96 -1.83
N GLU A 139 28.42 4.36 -2.67
CA GLU A 139 29.03 5.69 -2.60
C GLU A 139 28.00 6.72 -3.07
N ARG A 140 28.07 7.97 -2.57
CA ARG A 140 27.10 9.02 -2.91
C ARG A 140 26.88 9.17 -4.42
N ARG A 141 27.95 9.13 -5.23
CA ARG A 141 27.89 9.23 -6.71
C ARG A 141 27.10 8.13 -7.40
N HIS A 142 27.03 6.93 -6.81
CA HIS A 142 26.27 5.80 -7.36
C HIS A 142 24.87 5.71 -6.76
N PHE A 143 24.63 6.38 -5.62
CA PHE A 143 23.38 6.32 -4.88
C PHE A 143 22.21 6.79 -5.73
N ASP A 144 22.29 7.98 -6.34
CA ASP A 144 21.22 8.54 -7.18
C ASP A 144 20.88 7.64 -8.39
N ARG A 145 21.90 6.98 -8.96
CA ARG A 145 21.72 6.03 -10.08
C ARG A 145 21.00 4.78 -9.61
N LEU A 146 21.40 4.24 -8.46
CA LEU A 146 20.77 3.06 -7.85
C LEU A 146 19.29 3.29 -7.50
N LEU A 147 18.89 4.51 -7.13
CA LEU A 147 17.47 4.85 -6.93
C LEU A 147 16.63 4.72 -8.21
N GLY A 148 17.26 4.71 -9.39
CA GLY A 148 16.62 4.46 -10.68
C GLY A 148 16.72 3.02 -11.17
N ASP A 149 17.28 2.11 -10.39
CA ASP A 149 17.44 0.73 -10.85
C ASP A 149 16.07 0.04 -11.00
N PRO A 150 15.76 -0.54 -12.17
CA PRO A 150 14.45 -1.14 -12.42
C PRO A 150 14.32 -2.54 -11.81
N HIS A 151 15.40 -3.12 -11.29
CA HIS A 151 15.42 -4.52 -10.89
C HIS A 151 15.03 -4.70 -9.41
N PRO A 152 14.01 -5.53 -9.09
CA PRO A 152 13.49 -5.68 -7.73
C PRO A 152 14.56 -6.12 -6.73
N MET A 153 15.46 -7.03 -7.10
CA MET A 153 16.56 -7.45 -6.20
C MET A 153 17.53 -6.33 -5.81
N VAL A 154 17.73 -5.32 -6.66
CA VAL A 154 18.58 -4.15 -6.33
C VAL A 154 17.82 -3.26 -5.36
N VAL A 155 16.56 -2.97 -5.66
CA VAL A 155 15.67 -2.19 -4.79
C VAL A 155 15.51 -2.82 -3.40
N GLN A 156 15.32 -4.13 -3.31
CA GLN A 156 15.27 -4.86 -2.03
C GLN A 156 16.52 -4.68 -1.16
N ILE A 157 17.70 -4.54 -1.78
CA ILE A 157 18.95 -4.25 -1.05
C ILE A 157 18.95 -2.79 -0.60
N LEU A 158 18.55 -1.86 -1.47
CA LEU A 158 18.47 -0.44 -1.16
C LEU A 158 17.47 -0.15 -0.03
N LEU A 159 16.28 -0.75 -0.04
CA LEU A 159 15.25 -0.52 0.98
C LEU A 159 15.68 -0.95 2.40
N ARG A 160 16.67 -1.84 2.50
CA ARG A 160 17.31 -2.26 3.76
C ARG A 160 18.51 -1.39 4.14
N ASN A 161 18.99 -0.54 3.24
CA ASN A 161 20.14 0.33 3.47
C ASN A 161 19.79 1.41 4.51
N PRO A 162 20.58 1.57 5.59
CA PRO A 162 20.31 2.58 6.62
C PRO A 162 20.50 4.02 6.11
N ARG A 163 21.26 4.23 5.03
CA ARG A 163 21.47 5.56 4.43
C ARG A 163 20.33 6.00 3.52
N LEU A 164 19.41 5.10 3.15
CA LEU A 164 18.25 5.46 2.33
C LEU A 164 17.31 6.35 3.14
N THR A 165 17.00 7.52 2.59
CA THR A 165 16.16 8.52 3.24
C THR A 165 14.71 8.43 2.80
N LEU A 166 13.82 9.12 3.52
CA LEU A 166 12.42 9.24 3.12
C LEU A 166 12.26 9.93 1.76
N ASP A 167 13.03 10.99 1.49
CA ASP A 167 12.95 11.74 0.23
C ASP A 167 13.42 10.89 -0.95
N ASP A 168 14.40 10.01 -0.76
CA ASP A 168 14.83 9.04 -1.78
C ASP A 168 13.69 8.10 -2.16
N VAL A 169 12.98 7.54 -1.16
CA VAL A 169 11.86 6.61 -1.41
C VAL A 169 10.66 7.33 -2.02
N VAL A 170 10.39 8.56 -1.62
CA VAL A 170 9.38 9.41 -2.27
C VAL A 170 9.75 9.63 -3.73
N ARG A 171 11.03 9.96 -4.03
CA ARG A 171 11.52 10.08 -5.41
C ARG A 171 11.40 8.80 -6.22
N MET A 172 11.65 7.64 -5.60
CA MET A 172 11.46 6.33 -6.24
C MET A 172 9.99 6.08 -6.57
N THR A 173 9.07 6.37 -5.64
CA THR A 173 7.63 6.12 -5.83
C THR A 173 6.95 7.14 -6.74
N SER A 174 7.48 8.36 -6.85
CA SER A 174 6.94 9.40 -7.74
C SER A 174 7.45 9.28 -9.19
N ARG A 175 8.38 8.35 -9.47
CA ARG A 175 9.04 8.22 -10.77
C ARG A 175 8.04 7.80 -11.86
N ARG A 176 8.21 8.39 -13.03
CA ARG A 176 7.40 8.15 -14.23
C ARG A 176 8.33 7.88 -15.42
N PRO A 177 8.07 6.87 -16.27
CA PRO A 177 7.05 5.82 -16.10
C PRO A 177 7.22 5.01 -14.80
N ALA A 178 6.11 4.52 -14.26
CA ALA A 178 6.10 3.78 -13.00
C ALA A 178 6.64 2.36 -13.21
N ASN A 179 7.56 1.92 -12.36
CA ASN A 179 8.01 0.53 -12.37
C ASN A 179 7.20 -0.27 -11.35
N ARG A 180 6.30 -1.16 -11.82
CA ARG A 180 5.45 -1.96 -10.92
C ARG A 180 6.26 -2.82 -9.96
N ARG A 181 7.33 -3.45 -10.43
CA ARG A 181 8.16 -4.33 -9.60
C ARG A 181 8.80 -3.52 -8.47
N VAL A 182 9.35 -2.35 -8.78
CA VAL A 182 9.92 -1.43 -7.78
C VAL A 182 8.85 -0.92 -6.81
N LEU A 183 7.69 -0.48 -7.31
CA LEU A 183 6.60 -0.03 -6.45
C LEU A 183 6.13 -1.15 -5.51
N ARG A 184 5.99 -2.39 -6.01
CA ARG A 184 5.66 -3.57 -5.21
C ARG A 184 6.67 -3.80 -4.09
N GLU A 185 7.97 -3.72 -4.36
CA GLU A 185 9.01 -3.86 -3.31
C GLU A 185 8.87 -2.77 -2.24
N ILE A 186 8.55 -1.54 -2.64
CA ILE A 186 8.37 -0.42 -1.69
C ILE A 186 7.11 -0.63 -0.84
N VAL A 187 5.97 -0.94 -1.47
CA VAL A 187 4.69 -1.06 -0.74
C VAL A 187 4.55 -2.33 0.09
N THR A 188 5.39 -3.34 -0.16
CA THR A 188 5.46 -4.55 0.69
C THR A 188 6.46 -4.39 1.85
N SER A 189 7.23 -3.30 1.89
CA SER A 189 8.17 -2.99 2.96
C SER A 189 7.49 -2.27 4.12
N SER A 190 7.29 -2.98 5.24
CA SER A 190 6.70 -2.43 6.48
C SER A 190 7.40 -1.15 6.95
N ARG A 191 8.73 -1.09 6.88
CA ARG A 191 9.53 0.10 7.20
C ARG A 191 9.06 1.35 6.45
N TRP A 192 8.75 1.22 5.16
CA TRP A 192 8.46 2.36 4.30
C TRP A 192 6.97 2.68 4.25
N VAL A 193 6.09 1.67 4.18
CA VAL A 193 4.64 1.92 4.21
C VAL A 193 4.12 2.41 5.54
N ALA A 194 4.88 2.26 6.63
CA ALA A 194 4.57 2.93 7.90
C ALA A 194 4.54 4.46 7.75
N ARG A 195 5.27 5.04 6.78
CA ARG A 195 5.35 6.49 6.54
C ARG A 195 4.22 6.95 5.63
N SER A 196 3.38 7.87 6.10
CA SER A 196 2.26 8.45 5.32
C SER A 196 2.71 9.04 3.99
N ARG A 197 3.81 9.79 3.99
CA ARG A 197 4.36 10.43 2.78
C ARG A 197 4.73 9.42 1.68
N VAL A 198 5.16 8.20 2.04
CA VAL A 198 5.41 7.13 1.05
C VAL A 198 4.10 6.61 0.49
N ARG A 199 3.10 6.34 1.36
CA ARG A 199 1.76 5.90 0.96
C ARG A 199 1.10 6.92 0.01
N LEU A 200 1.17 8.20 0.35
CA LEU A 200 0.63 9.28 -0.48
C LEU A 200 1.35 9.39 -1.82
N SER A 201 2.69 9.36 -1.81
CA SER A 201 3.49 9.44 -3.05
C SER A 201 3.17 8.31 -4.04
N VAL A 202 2.97 7.07 -3.56
CA VAL A 202 2.58 5.97 -4.43
C VAL A 202 1.13 6.09 -4.91
N LEU A 203 0.21 6.59 -4.08
CA LEU A 203 -1.18 6.85 -4.44
C LEU A 203 -1.31 7.93 -5.54
N LEU A 204 -0.44 8.94 -5.50
CA LEU A 204 -0.35 10.02 -6.50
C LEU A 204 0.40 9.63 -7.77
N ASN A 205 0.90 8.39 -7.88
CA ASN A 205 1.51 7.90 -9.11
C ASN A 205 0.45 7.29 -10.04
N PRO A 206 0.17 7.89 -11.21
CA PRO A 206 -0.80 7.36 -12.17
C PRO A 206 -0.54 5.92 -12.61
N GLY A 207 0.74 5.55 -12.74
CA GLY A 207 1.14 4.21 -13.20
C GLY A 207 1.26 3.18 -12.07
N ALA A 208 0.91 3.54 -10.82
CA ALA A 208 0.88 2.57 -9.75
C ALA A 208 -0.33 1.63 -9.92
N PRO A 209 -0.15 0.30 -9.90
CA PRO A 209 -1.28 -0.62 -9.99
C PRO A 209 -2.23 -0.52 -8.81
N ASP A 210 -3.53 -0.46 -9.08
CA ASP A 210 -4.55 -0.31 -8.04
C ASP A 210 -4.50 -1.39 -6.95
N PRO A 211 -4.27 -2.69 -7.24
CA PRO A 211 -4.13 -3.71 -6.18
C PRO A 211 -3.00 -3.42 -5.18
N LEU A 212 -2.01 -2.60 -5.56
CA LEU A 212 -0.88 -2.23 -4.70
C LEU A 212 -1.13 -0.95 -3.90
N VAL A 213 -2.14 -0.13 -4.25
CA VAL A 213 -2.33 1.20 -3.66
C VAL A 213 -3.71 1.42 -3.04
N MET A 214 -4.76 0.80 -3.58
CA MET A 214 -6.14 0.93 -3.08
C MET A 214 -6.28 0.57 -1.59
N PRO A 215 -5.58 -0.45 -1.04
CA PRO A 215 -5.64 -0.73 0.40
C PRO A 215 -5.14 0.42 1.30
N PHE A 216 -4.33 1.34 0.78
CA PHE A 216 -3.83 2.49 1.53
C PHE A 216 -4.73 3.73 1.45
N LEU A 217 -5.67 3.79 0.50
CA LEU A 217 -6.55 4.95 0.28
C LEU A 217 -7.36 5.35 1.53
N PRO A 218 -7.95 4.40 2.31
CA PRO A 218 -8.68 4.74 3.54
C PRO A 218 -7.79 5.31 4.65
N LEU A 219 -6.47 5.25 4.53
CA LEU A 219 -5.54 5.84 5.50
C LEU A 219 -5.30 7.33 5.24
N CYS A 220 -5.76 7.86 4.10
CA CYS A 220 -5.58 9.27 3.74
C CYS A 220 -6.46 10.20 4.58
N GLY A 221 -5.89 11.32 5.02
CA GLY A 221 -6.64 12.43 5.62
C GLY A 221 -7.45 13.22 4.57
N ARG A 222 -8.24 14.19 5.05
CA ARG A 222 -9.12 15.02 4.19
C ARG A 222 -8.35 15.72 3.06
N GLN A 223 -7.22 16.36 3.40
CA GLN A 223 -6.37 17.08 2.45
C GLN A 223 -5.75 16.14 1.41
N GLU A 224 -5.24 14.99 1.85
CA GLU A 224 -4.64 13.97 0.97
C GLU A 224 -5.69 13.39 0.00
N LEU A 225 -6.93 13.18 0.47
CA LEU A 225 -8.04 12.74 -0.39
C LEU A 225 -8.41 13.81 -1.43
N GLN A 226 -8.42 15.09 -1.05
CA GLN A 226 -8.66 16.18 -1.99
C GLN A 226 -7.58 16.24 -3.08
N GLU A 227 -6.31 16.11 -2.69
CA GLU A 227 -5.18 16.09 -3.64
C GLU A 227 -5.31 14.96 -4.67
N LEU A 228 -5.79 13.78 -4.24
CA LEU A 228 -6.07 12.65 -5.13
C LEU A 228 -7.23 12.94 -6.10
N ILE A 229 -8.30 13.59 -5.62
CA ILE A 229 -9.46 13.95 -6.45
C ILE A 229 -9.09 14.95 -7.54
N ASP A 230 -8.26 15.95 -7.19
CA ASP A 230 -7.84 17.04 -8.07
C ASP A 230 -6.80 16.58 -9.12
N SER A 231 -6.14 15.46 -8.86
CA SER A 231 -5.13 14.88 -9.75
C SER A 231 -5.75 14.20 -10.97
N SER A 232 -6.01 14.97 -12.04
CA SER A 232 -6.66 14.51 -13.29
C SER A 232 -5.97 13.35 -14.00
N ARG A 233 -4.68 13.12 -13.76
CA ARG A 233 -3.90 12.03 -14.36
C ARG A 233 -4.12 10.69 -13.66
N LEU A 234 -4.77 10.66 -12.49
CA LEU A 234 -5.00 9.41 -11.76
C LEU A 234 -6.15 8.60 -12.37
N PRO A 235 -6.09 7.25 -12.30
CA PRO A 235 -7.19 6.39 -12.71
C PRO A 235 -8.53 6.79 -12.08
N LEU A 236 -9.61 6.74 -12.86
CA LEU A 236 -10.95 7.15 -12.43
C LEU A 236 -11.40 6.40 -11.17
N VAL A 237 -11.14 5.10 -11.08
CA VAL A 237 -11.48 4.27 -9.91
C VAL A 237 -10.85 4.81 -8.62
N ARG A 238 -9.61 5.31 -8.69
CA ARG A 238 -8.90 5.87 -7.54
C ARG A 238 -9.50 7.20 -7.11
N ARG A 239 -9.78 8.07 -8.09
CA ARG A 239 -10.42 9.39 -7.86
C ARG A 239 -11.84 9.24 -7.30
N ALA A 240 -12.65 8.37 -7.88
CA ALA A 240 -14.01 8.09 -7.43
C ALA A 240 -14.02 7.51 -6.00
N THR A 241 -13.10 6.57 -5.71
CA THR A 241 -12.98 6.02 -4.35
C THR A 241 -12.49 7.08 -3.35
N ALA A 242 -11.58 7.97 -3.75
CA ALA A 242 -11.15 9.08 -2.89
C ALA A 242 -12.31 10.04 -2.59
N HIS A 243 -13.18 10.32 -3.56
CA HIS A 243 -14.40 11.11 -3.37
C HIS A 243 -15.35 10.46 -2.37
N GLU A 244 -15.65 9.17 -2.55
CA GLU A 244 -16.48 8.40 -1.61
C GLU A 244 -15.92 8.38 -0.18
N LEU A 245 -14.60 8.31 -0.03
CA LEU A 245 -13.95 8.36 1.28
C LEU A 245 -14.01 9.75 1.89
N LEU A 246 -13.89 10.80 1.07
CA LEU A 246 -13.94 12.20 1.52
C LEU A 246 -15.32 12.55 2.09
N GLU A 247 -16.40 12.08 1.47
CA GLU A 247 -17.77 12.25 1.94
C GLU A 247 -18.01 11.58 3.31
N ARG A 248 -17.28 10.50 3.60
CA ARG A 248 -17.37 9.78 4.88
C ARG A 248 -16.50 10.35 5.98
N ARG A 249 -15.61 11.30 5.66
CA ARG A 249 -14.76 11.93 6.69
C ARG A 249 -15.61 12.86 7.56
N PRO A 250 -15.43 12.84 8.89
CA PRO A 250 -16.01 13.88 9.73
C PRO A 250 -15.52 15.26 9.24
N PRO A 251 -16.37 16.29 9.30
CA PRO A 251 -15.95 17.66 8.99
C PRO A 251 -14.77 18.03 9.90
N MET A 252 -13.90 18.92 9.42
CA MET A 252 -12.91 19.52 10.32
C MET A 252 -13.68 20.22 11.43
N ALA A 253 -13.31 19.98 12.70
CA ALA A 253 -13.79 20.82 13.77
C ALA A 253 -13.42 22.26 13.40
N GLU A 254 -14.42 23.14 13.28
CA GLU A 254 -14.14 24.58 13.23
C GLU A 254 -13.35 24.92 14.50
N PRO A 255 -12.28 25.72 14.41
CA PRO A 255 -11.63 26.20 15.61
C PRO A 255 -12.70 26.91 16.46
N ASP A 256 -12.87 26.47 17.70
CA ASP A 256 -13.85 27.01 18.64
C ASP A 256 -13.81 28.54 18.57
N ALA A 257 -14.91 29.14 18.12
CA ALA A 257 -15.12 30.58 18.15
C ALA A 257 -15.40 31.05 19.60
N LEU A 258 -14.66 30.51 20.55
CA LEU A 258 -14.79 30.72 21.99
C LEU A 258 -13.40 31.04 22.59
N ASP A 259 -12.78 32.09 22.07
CA ASP A 259 -11.75 32.86 22.77
C ASP A 259 -11.78 34.31 22.27
N VAL A 260 -12.99 34.89 22.31
CA VAL A 260 -13.18 36.34 22.20
C VAL A 260 -14.06 36.77 23.38
N HIS A 261 -13.43 36.94 24.55
CA HIS A 261 -13.90 37.87 25.60
C HIS A 261 -12.73 38.34 26.44
#